data_AF-A0A6C0EUK4-F1
#
_entry.id   AF-A0A6C0EUK4-F1
#
_cell.length_a   1.000
_cell.length_b   1.000
_cell.length_c   1.000
_cell.angle_alpha   90.00
_cell.angle_beta   90.00
_cell.angle_gamma   90.00
#
_symmetry.space_group_name_H-M   'P 1'
#
loop_
_entity.id
_entity.type
_entity.pdbx_description
1 polymer ?
#
loop_
_entity_poly.entity_id
_entity_poly.type
_entity_poly.pdbx_seq_one_letter_code
_entity_poly.pdbx_strand_id
1 'polypeptide(L)'
;MKICFNGWFSGFFEKTNPGLHVGFFLDLFSQVYQEPCDMGSFGESSVLCEFDMLLGCVSSVVDKKTWRHTYLFSGESTLKCDKNNYTCVLWGERNHANVINLPLFIPYMYCNNFLERLQENRGQENSAQRDAMPAKDVCVIVSNPRGLVRNTFLQKLEQVMRIDYAGGYKNNTNGCIPYAYNTPEFLHYVSQYKFIISMENSREDTYITEKIIHGLLAHTIPVYWGSARIYDYINQERILALVAENSEAEMDAVIQRMMEIRASPQAFLDMVNKPNFPASSGENKLERTLAIVARDIRCLLEAKCWKHISRIYCISNPAFEPERYVRLKKMFCDLNISADYVSYISPTYKHTITEKMYNTHIKEQLVFRLRNLQMKKAELSLFLNYKAVLADIEKNYKDNESLFFIFESDVMLGKDHTKMNKFLDFINTKKKEFDLIHVGMYDNRIWETPNFNSSTGYLNRIKYNDDKYIEDLSNVDSEFRLSRKFYTRCADSFLWTYKGIVDFLNYMKNIEMNYGVPFDYYMCNFFEKNINFKHYWSVDELFIQGSNLKLIKSEIQ
;
A
#
# COMPACT_ATOMS: atom_id res chain seq x y z
N MET A 1 2.48 -29.97 4.79
CA MET A 1 3.68 -29.55 5.57
C MET A 1 3.41 -29.41 7.08
N LYS A 2 4.41 -29.66 7.94
CA LYS A 2 4.34 -29.45 9.41
C LYS A 2 5.07 -28.17 9.86
N ILE A 3 4.45 -27.42 10.77
CA ILE A 3 4.92 -26.11 11.26
C ILE A 3 5.07 -26.13 12.78
N CYS A 4 6.24 -25.75 13.26
CA CYS A 4 6.51 -25.58 14.68
C CYS A 4 6.09 -24.17 15.11
N PHE A 5 5.21 -24.07 16.10
CA PHE A 5 4.81 -22.81 16.70
C PHE A 5 5.46 -22.68 18.08
N ASN A 6 6.17 -21.58 18.35
CA ASN A 6 6.86 -21.35 19.62
C ASN A 6 6.57 -19.96 20.20
N GLY A 7 6.44 -19.87 21.54
CA GLY A 7 6.27 -18.60 22.24
C GLY A 7 4.85 -18.00 22.25
N TRP A 8 3.81 -18.78 21.96
CA TRP A 8 2.43 -18.28 21.82
C TRP A 8 1.67 -18.22 23.15
N PHE A 9 0.70 -17.31 23.25
CA PHE A 9 -0.13 -17.10 24.45
C PHE A 9 -1.20 -18.19 24.62
N SER A 10 -1.76 -18.27 25.83
CA SER A 10 -2.85 -19.19 26.17
C SER A 10 -4.10 -18.98 25.29
N GLY A 11 -4.71 -20.09 24.86
CA GLY A 11 -5.89 -20.09 23.98
C GLY A 11 -5.59 -19.96 22.49
N PHE A 12 -4.32 -19.77 22.10
CA PHE A 12 -3.90 -19.70 20.70
C PHE A 12 -4.13 -21.02 19.96
N PHE A 13 -3.76 -22.14 20.58
CA PHE A 13 -3.85 -23.48 19.99
C PHE A 13 -5.28 -24.03 20.07
N GLU A 14 -5.96 -23.77 21.19
CA GLU A 14 -7.35 -24.19 21.45
C GLU A 14 -8.38 -23.34 20.69
N LYS A 15 -7.94 -22.26 20.02
CA LYS A 15 -8.79 -21.29 19.31
C LYS A 15 -9.82 -20.61 20.23
N THR A 16 -9.49 -20.46 21.50
CA THR A 16 -10.34 -19.80 22.51
C THR A 16 -9.93 -18.35 22.74
N ASN A 17 -8.77 -17.93 22.24
CA ASN A 17 -8.38 -16.52 22.28
C ASN A 17 -9.18 -15.71 21.23
N PRO A 18 -9.87 -14.62 21.64
CA PRO A 18 -10.71 -13.83 20.75
C PRO A 18 -9.90 -12.92 19.80
N GLY A 19 -8.59 -12.76 20.04
CA GLY A 19 -7.71 -11.92 19.25
C GLY A 19 -7.14 -12.66 18.04
N LEU A 20 -6.43 -13.76 18.30
CA LEU A 20 -5.63 -14.45 17.30
C LEU A 20 -5.46 -15.93 17.68
N HIS A 21 -5.55 -16.82 16.71
CA HIS A 21 -5.37 -18.26 16.92
C HIS A 21 -4.63 -18.96 15.78
N VAL A 22 -4.17 -20.17 16.02
CA VAL A 22 -3.31 -20.94 15.09
C VAL A 22 -3.93 -21.15 13.70
N GLY A 23 -5.26 -21.25 13.61
CA GLY A 23 -5.97 -21.45 12.33
C GLY A 23 -5.60 -20.44 11.24
N PHE A 24 -5.49 -19.15 11.59
CA PHE A 24 -5.10 -18.10 10.63
C PHE A 24 -3.75 -18.39 9.98
N PHE A 25 -2.76 -18.82 10.76
CA PHE A 25 -1.43 -19.10 10.26
C PHE A 25 -1.40 -20.38 9.43
N LEU A 26 -2.14 -21.42 9.82
CA LEU A 26 -2.25 -22.64 9.01
C LEU A 26 -2.87 -22.34 7.65
N ASP A 27 -3.92 -21.52 7.60
CA ASP A 27 -4.55 -21.10 6.34
C ASP A 27 -3.61 -20.24 5.50
N LEU A 28 -2.93 -19.26 6.12
CA LEU A 28 -1.92 -18.43 5.47
C LEU A 28 -0.82 -19.30 4.84
N PHE A 29 -0.20 -20.16 5.63
CA PHE A 29 0.91 -20.98 5.19
C PHE A 29 0.46 -22.02 4.16
N SER A 30 -0.76 -22.54 4.24
CA SER A 30 -1.29 -23.43 3.19
C SER A 30 -1.37 -22.72 1.84
N GLN A 31 -1.71 -21.43 1.81
CA GLN A 31 -1.68 -20.63 0.59
C GLN A 31 -0.26 -20.27 0.14
N VAL A 32 0.67 -20.03 1.08
CA VAL A 32 2.08 -19.77 0.77
C VAL A 32 2.73 -20.99 0.12
N TYR A 33 2.56 -22.16 0.71
CA TYR A 33 3.22 -23.39 0.27
C TYR A 33 2.42 -24.18 -0.77
N GLN A 34 1.17 -23.77 -1.04
CA GLN A 34 0.25 -24.43 -1.97
C GLN A 34 0.03 -25.92 -1.62
N GLU A 35 0.07 -26.23 -0.33
CA GLU A 35 -0.18 -27.55 0.25
C GLU A 35 -0.79 -27.41 1.65
N PRO A 36 -1.56 -28.39 2.15
CA PRO A 36 -2.11 -28.34 3.51
C PRO A 36 -1.01 -28.21 4.57
N CYS A 37 -1.21 -27.31 5.53
CA CYS A 37 -0.30 -27.09 6.66
C CYS A 37 -0.96 -27.46 7.99
N ASP A 38 -0.23 -28.22 8.82
CA ASP A 38 -0.63 -28.53 10.19
C ASP A 38 0.43 -28.12 11.21
N MET A 39 0.02 -28.06 12.48
CA MET A 39 0.96 -28.00 13.59
C MET A 39 1.83 -29.26 13.66
N GLY A 40 3.10 -29.05 13.98
CA GLY A 40 4.05 -30.12 14.28
C GLY A 40 4.95 -29.77 15.46
N SER A 41 5.57 -30.81 16.01
CA SER A 41 6.63 -30.71 17.00
C SER A 41 7.89 -30.06 16.43
N PHE A 42 8.79 -29.64 17.32
CA PHE A 42 10.11 -29.12 16.94
C PHE A 42 10.90 -30.11 16.07
N GLY A 43 10.80 -31.42 16.34
CA GLY A 43 11.55 -32.45 15.62
C GLY A 43 11.08 -32.64 14.18
N GLU A 44 9.77 -32.74 13.95
CA GLU A 44 9.19 -33.10 12.64
C GLU A 44 8.97 -31.92 11.70
N SER A 45 8.95 -30.69 12.22
CA SER A 45 8.60 -29.50 11.43
C SER A 45 9.80 -28.98 10.63
N SER A 46 9.57 -28.57 9.39
CA SER A 46 10.58 -27.89 8.57
C SER A 46 10.47 -26.37 8.61
N VAL A 47 9.36 -25.83 9.12
CA VAL A 47 9.08 -24.39 9.22
C VAL A 47 8.83 -24.02 10.68
N LEU A 48 9.31 -22.84 11.08
CA LEU A 48 9.11 -22.26 12.41
C LEU A 48 8.25 -21.00 12.30
N CYS A 49 7.30 -20.83 13.22
CA CYS A 49 6.55 -19.60 13.41
C CYS A 49 6.55 -19.19 14.88
N GLU A 50 7.27 -18.11 15.20
CA GLU A 50 7.39 -17.58 16.55
C GLU A 50 6.53 -16.35 16.76
N PHE A 51 5.96 -16.25 17.96
CA PHE A 51 5.41 -15.00 18.45
C PHE A 51 6.51 -14.18 19.11
N ASP A 52 6.60 -12.90 18.75
CA ASP A 52 7.69 -12.01 19.13
C ASP A 52 7.94 -11.89 20.64
N MET A 53 6.89 -11.98 21.46
CA MET A 53 7.02 -11.89 22.91
C MET A 53 7.64 -13.14 23.55
N LEU A 54 7.67 -14.28 22.84
CA LEU A 54 8.18 -15.57 23.31
C LEU A 54 7.56 -16.03 24.64
N LEU A 55 6.23 -15.95 24.74
CA LEU A 55 5.49 -16.26 25.97
C LEU A 55 5.61 -17.74 26.34
N GLY A 56 5.90 -18.01 27.62
CA GLY A 56 6.05 -19.38 28.12
C GLY A 56 7.35 -20.08 27.68
N CYS A 57 8.26 -19.39 27.00
CA CYS A 57 9.53 -19.94 26.52
C CYS A 57 10.74 -19.20 27.12
N VAL A 58 11.85 -19.91 27.28
CA VAL A 58 13.10 -19.31 27.80
C VAL A 58 13.77 -18.44 26.73
N SER A 59 13.72 -18.87 25.46
CA SER A 59 14.32 -18.16 24.33
C SER A 59 13.73 -18.62 22.98
N SER A 60 14.06 -17.89 21.92
CA SER A 60 13.75 -18.26 20.54
C SER A 60 14.47 -19.55 20.15
N VAL A 61 13.84 -20.33 19.27
CA VAL A 61 14.41 -21.56 18.72
C VAL A 61 14.85 -21.42 17.25
N VAL A 62 14.89 -20.18 16.74
CA VAL A 62 15.25 -19.86 15.35
C VAL A 62 16.62 -20.42 14.95
N ASP A 63 17.61 -20.37 15.86
CA ASP A 63 18.98 -20.82 15.61
C ASP A 63 19.28 -22.25 16.11
N LYS A 64 18.25 -22.99 16.58
CA LYS A 64 18.46 -24.31 17.21
C LYS A 64 18.61 -25.45 16.21
N LYS A 65 18.19 -25.24 14.97
CA LYS A 65 18.43 -26.15 13.83
C LYS A 65 18.28 -25.39 12.52
N THR A 66 18.64 -26.02 11.41
CA THR A 66 18.36 -25.48 10.07
C THR A 66 16.88 -25.64 9.74
N TRP A 67 16.17 -24.52 9.67
CA TRP A 67 14.79 -24.47 9.19
C TRP A 67 14.77 -24.23 7.68
N ARG A 68 13.72 -24.71 7.00
CA ARG A 68 13.44 -24.35 5.60
C ARG A 68 13.12 -22.86 5.50
N HIS A 69 12.23 -22.37 6.37
CA HIS A 69 11.90 -20.96 6.53
C HIS A 69 11.52 -20.69 7.98
N THR A 70 11.80 -19.48 8.45
CA THR A 70 11.45 -19.01 9.80
C THR A 70 10.57 -17.77 9.72
N TYR A 71 9.50 -17.76 10.51
CA TYR A 71 8.55 -16.66 10.59
C TYR A 71 8.54 -16.07 11.99
N LEU A 72 8.49 -14.74 12.07
CA LEU A 72 8.19 -13.99 13.28
C LEU A 72 6.86 -13.26 13.08
N PHE A 73 5.96 -13.34 14.05
CA PHE A 73 4.75 -12.51 14.08
C PHE A 73 4.76 -11.58 15.29
N SER A 74 4.41 -10.32 15.07
CA SER A 74 4.12 -9.38 16.17
C SER A 74 2.86 -8.57 15.90
N GLY A 75 2.02 -8.49 16.92
CA GLY A 75 0.90 -7.56 17.00
C GLY A 75 1.24 -6.29 17.80
N GLU A 76 2.47 -6.14 18.26
CA GLU A 76 2.94 -5.00 19.05
C GLU A 76 3.50 -3.89 18.16
N SER A 77 3.65 -2.68 18.71
CA SER A 77 4.24 -1.54 17.98
C SER A 77 5.75 -1.61 17.85
N THR A 78 6.41 -2.48 18.62
CA THR A 78 7.85 -2.72 18.54
C THR A 78 8.13 -4.22 18.56
N LEU A 79 9.30 -4.62 18.03
CA LEU A 79 9.76 -6.00 18.10
C LEU A 79 10.70 -6.20 19.28
N LYS A 80 10.52 -7.32 19.98
CA LYS A 80 11.43 -7.84 21.00
C LYS A 80 12.54 -8.69 20.39
N CYS A 81 12.21 -9.49 19.38
CA CYS A 81 13.15 -10.32 18.64
C CYS A 81 13.85 -9.53 17.54
N ASP A 82 15.07 -9.93 17.19
CA ASP A 82 15.76 -9.36 16.04
C ASP A 82 15.16 -9.92 14.74
N LYS A 83 14.52 -9.04 13.96
CA LYS A 83 13.95 -9.36 12.65
C LYS A 83 14.96 -9.97 11.67
N ASN A 84 16.25 -9.70 11.81
CA ASN A 84 17.29 -10.22 10.92
C ASN A 84 17.50 -11.74 11.03
N ASN A 85 17.07 -12.34 12.15
CA ASN A 85 17.20 -13.78 12.37
C ASN A 85 16.12 -14.60 11.64
N TYR A 86 15.11 -13.94 11.06
CA TYR A 86 13.96 -14.59 10.45
C TYR A 86 13.95 -14.44 8.94
N THR A 87 13.47 -15.47 8.25
CA THR A 87 13.24 -15.40 6.80
C THR A 87 12.14 -14.40 6.46
N CYS A 88 11.06 -14.38 7.24
CA CYS A 88 9.91 -13.50 7.02
C CYS A 88 9.36 -12.97 8.35
N VAL A 89 9.07 -11.68 8.41
CA VAL A 89 8.47 -11.03 9.58
C VAL A 89 7.09 -10.50 9.22
N LEU A 90 6.06 -10.96 9.92
CA LEU A 90 4.67 -10.54 9.76
C LEU A 90 4.37 -9.47 10.81
N TRP A 91 4.34 -8.21 10.40
CA TRP A 91 4.28 -7.07 11.32
C TRP A 91 3.66 -5.83 10.67
N GLY A 92 3.15 -4.91 11.50
CA GLY A 92 2.51 -3.66 11.08
C GLY A 92 3.48 -2.49 10.82
N GLU A 93 4.76 -2.77 10.58
CA GLU A 93 5.81 -1.76 10.35
C GLU A 93 6.63 -2.08 9.10
N ARG A 94 6.47 -1.30 8.03
CA ARG A 94 7.14 -1.53 6.73
C ARG A 94 8.58 -1.01 6.73
N ASN A 95 9.43 -1.48 7.63
CA ASN A 95 10.76 -0.90 7.86
C ASN A 95 11.95 -1.78 7.47
N HIS A 96 11.70 -2.93 6.83
CA HIS A 96 12.76 -3.87 6.47
C HIS A 96 12.35 -4.77 5.29
N ALA A 97 13.35 -5.24 4.53
CA ALA A 97 13.13 -6.00 3.30
C ALA A 97 12.46 -7.37 3.53
N ASN A 98 12.61 -7.98 4.71
CA ASN A 98 11.96 -9.24 5.06
C ASN A 98 10.62 -9.07 5.81
N VAL A 99 10.14 -7.84 5.98
CA VAL A 99 8.85 -7.58 6.63
C VAL A 99 7.73 -7.58 5.60
N ILE A 100 6.77 -8.46 5.78
CA ILE A 100 5.51 -8.46 5.04
C ILE A 100 4.46 -7.76 5.90
N ASN A 101 3.89 -6.69 5.34
CA ASN A 101 2.93 -5.86 6.06
C ASN A 101 1.67 -6.65 6.44
N LEU A 102 1.42 -6.78 7.74
CA LEU A 102 0.24 -7.44 8.31
C LEU A 102 -0.21 -6.71 9.58
N PRO A 103 -1.01 -5.63 9.47
CA PRO A 103 -1.63 -4.99 10.63
C PRO A 103 -2.52 -5.96 11.42
N LEU A 104 -2.50 -5.87 12.75
CA LEU A 104 -3.15 -6.82 13.66
C LEU A 104 -4.67 -6.95 13.47
N PHE A 105 -5.35 -5.89 13.01
CA PHE A 105 -6.78 -5.95 12.74
C PHE A 105 -7.15 -6.97 11.63
N ILE A 106 -6.23 -7.27 10.71
CA ILE A 106 -6.43 -8.23 9.62
C ILE A 106 -6.58 -9.66 10.16
N PRO A 107 -5.56 -10.25 10.82
CA PRO A 107 -5.72 -11.59 11.36
C PRO A 107 -6.83 -11.66 12.42
N TYR A 108 -7.09 -10.57 13.16
CA TYR A 108 -8.25 -10.48 14.05
C TYR A 108 -9.59 -10.70 13.32
N MET A 109 -9.81 -10.04 12.17
CA MET A 109 -11.02 -10.24 11.38
C MET A 109 -11.16 -11.68 10.87
N TYR A 110 -10.06 -12.29 10.41
CA TYR A 110 -10.08 -13.66 9.90
C TYR A 110 -10.33 -14.69 11.01
N CYS A 111 -9.66 -14.57 12.16
CA CYS A 111 -9.85 -15.51 13.28
C CYS A 111 -11.29 -15.52 13.80
N ASN A 112 -12.00 -14.40 13.68
CA ASN A 112 -13.36 -14.25 14.17
C ASN A 112 -14.44 -14.30 13.07
N ASN A 113 -14.07 -14.60 11.83
CA ASN A 113 -14.98 -14.62 10.67
C ASN A 113 -15.78 -13.31 10.49
N PHE A 114 -15.17 -12.16 10.79
CA PHE A 114 -15.84 -10.86 10.70
C PHE A 114 -15.81 -10.23 9.32
N LEU A 115 -14.99 -10.76 8.42
CA LEU A 115 -14.77 -10.15 7.11
C LEU A 115 -16.06 -10.07 6.27
N GLU A 116 -16.84 -11.15 6.22
CA GLU A 116 -18.09 -11.18 5.44
C GLU A 116 -19.06 -10.08 5.89
N ARG A 117 -19.33 -10.01 7.19
CA ARG A 117 -20.20 -9.00 7.81
C ARG A 117 -19.71 -7.56 7.60
N LEU A 118 -18.40 -7.35 7.53
CA LEU A 118 -17.81 -6.03 7.30
C LEU A 118 -17.86 -5.62 5.81
N GLN A 119 -17.89 -6.58 4.89
CA GLN A 119 -17.93 -6.37 3.44
C GLN A 119 -19.34 -6.28 2.87
N GLU A 120 -20.38 -6.62 3.64
CA GLU A 120 -21.77 -6.41 3.23
C GLU A 120 -21.98 -4.98 2.71
N ASN A 121 -22.53 -4.84 1.50
CA ASN A 121 -22.72 -3.55 0.85
C ASN A 121 -23.88 -2.79 1.51
N ARG A 122 -23.52 -1.93 2.47
CA ARG A 122 -24.46 -1.07 3.19
C ARG A 122 -24.84 0.10 2.28
N GLY A 123 -26.04 0.02 1.72
CA GLY A 123 -26.56 0.96 0.70
C GLY A 123 -27.49 0.33 -0.33
N GLN A 124 -27.57 -1.01 -0.39
CA GLN A 124 -28.59 -1.73 -1.17
C GLN A 124 -29.82 -2.03 -0.30
N GLU A 125 -30.99 -2.11 -0.94
CA GLU A 125 -32.33 -2.23 -0.31
C GLU A 125 -32.47 -3.40 0.68
N ASN A 126 -31.58 -4.41 0.64
CA ASN A 126 -31.64 -5.61 1.47
C ASN A 126 -30.52 -5.74 2.53
N SER A 127 -29.70 -4.72 2.73
CA SER A 127 -28.61 -4.72 3.74
C SER A 127 -29.10 -4.28 5.13
N ALA A 128 -28.58 -4.90 6.20
CA ALA A 128 -28.86 -4.48 7.58
C ALA A 128 -28.22 -3.10 7.85
N GLN A 129 -29.01 -2.04 7.63
CA GLN A 129 -28.61 -0.66 7.90
C GLN A 129 -28.96 -0.27 9.33
N ARG A 130 -28.23 0.72 9.86
CA ARG A 130 -28.64 1.40 11.08
C ARG A 130 -29.71 2.42 10.72
N ASP A 131 -30.86 2.35 11.38
CA ASP A 131 -32.05 3.17 11.14
C ASP A 131 -32.24 4.27 12.18
N ALA A 132 -31.68 4.09 13.38
CA ALA A 132 -31.78 5.03 14.48
C ALA A 132 -30.43 5.40 15.09
N MET A 133 -30.31 6.68 15.45
CA MET A 133 -29.20 7.19 16.25
C MET A 133 -29.34 6.73 17.71
N PRO A 134 -28.28 6.19 18.33
CA PRO A 134 -28.31 5.76 19.73
C PRO A 134 -28.40 6.92 20.72
N ALA A 135 -28.95 6.64 21.91
CA ALA A 135 -29.11 7.62 22.97
C ALA A 135 -27.77 8.06 23.59
N LYS A 136 -26.85 7.14 23.87
CA LYS A 136 -25.57 7.46 24.56
C LYS A 136 -24.58 8.09 23.60
N ASP A 137 -23.68 8.92 24.13
CA ASP A 137 -22.75 9.70 23.31
C ASP A 137 -21.46 8.90 22.99
N VAL A 138 -20.57 8.73 23.96
CA VAL A 138 -19.23 8.15 23.72
C VAL A 138 -18.96 6.95 24.63
N CYS A 139 -18.45 5.85 24.04
CA CYS A 139 -17.92 4.70 24.75
C CYS A 139 -16.38 4.68 24.73
N VAL A 140 -15.76 4.46 25.89
CA VAL A 140 -14.31 4.26 26.03
C VAL A 140 -14.03 2.92 26.70
N ILE A 141 -13.31 2.05 26.01
CA ILE A 141 -12.91 0.73 26.53
C ILE A 141 -11.39 0.66 26.51
N VAL A 142 -10.79 1.14 27.60
CA VAL A 142 -9.33 1.24 27.77
C VAL A 142 -8.96 0.76 29.17
N SER A 143 -7.89 -0.02 29.28
CA SER A 143 -7.34 -0.44 30.58
C SER A 143 -5.95 0.15 30.86
N ASN A 144 -5.17 0.48 29.83
CA ASN A 144 -3.85 1.07 29.99
C ASN A 144 -3.97 2.59 30.17
N PRO A 145 -3.57 3.18 31.32
CA PRO A 145 -3.63 4.63 31.54
C PRO A 145 -2.60 5.42 30.72
N ARG A 146 -1.60 4.75 30.14
CA ARG A 146 -0.54 5.37 29.35
C ARG A 146 -1.05 5.66 27.93
N GLY A 147 -0.90 6.90 27.47
CA GLY A 147 -1.32 7.36 26.15
C GLY A 147 -1.58 8.86 26.15
N LEU A 148 -0.52 9.67 25.98
CA LEU A 148 -0.59 11.13 26.09
C LEU A 148 -1.66 11.72 25.17
N VAL A 149 -1.62 11.39 23.88
CA VAL A 149 -2.54 11.93 22.87
C VAL A 149 -3.99 11.55 23.17
N ARG A 150 -4.25 10.26 23.46
CA ARG A 150 -5.59 9.79 23.83
C ARG A 150 -6.11 10.50 25.08
N ASN A 151 -5.26 10.65 26.11
CA ASN A 151 -5.66 11.27 27.36
C ASN A 151 -5.96 12.78 27.18
N THR A 152 -5.16 13.49 26.39
CA THR A 152 -5.42 14.91 26.04
C THR A 152 -6.72 15.04 25.23
N PHE A 153 -6.94 14.18 24.25
CA PHE A 153 -8.19 14.17 23.47
C PHE A 153 -9.40 13.92 24.38
N LEU A 154 -9.33 12.91 25.26
CA LEU A 154 -10.40 12.60 26.21
C LEU A 154 -10.68 13.74 27.19
N GLN A 155 -9.65 14.44 27.70
CA GLN A 155 -9.83 15.59 28.59
C GLN A 155 -10.62 16.72 27.93
N LYS A 156 -10.34 17.02 26.65
CA LYS A 156 -11.11 17.99 25.87
C LYS A 156 -12.54 17.50 25.62
N LEU A 157 -12.69 16.21 25.27
CA LEU A 157 -13.98 15.59 24.98
C LEU A 157 -14.92 15.58 26.19
N GLU A 158 -14.38 15.34 27.39
CA GLU A 158 -15.11 15.35 28.67
C GLU A 158 -15.81 16.69 28.94
N GLN A 159 -15.34 17.80 28.36
CA GLN A 159 -15.93 19.13 28.55
C GLN A 159 -17.23 19.33 27.76
N VAL A 160 -17.46 18.54 26.71
CA VAL A 160 -18.53 18.81 25.73
C VAL A 160 -19.49 17.64 25.50
N MET A 161 -19.09 16.41 25.85
CA MET A 161 -19.91 15.21 25.68
C MET A 161 -19.80 14.27 26.87
N ARG A 162 -20.89 13.53 27.12
CA ARG A 162 -20.88 12.48 28.14
C ARG A 162 -20.07 11.28 27.66
N ILE A 163 -19.15 10.82 28.49
CA ILE A 163 -18.31 9.66 28.22
C ILE A 163 -18.60 8.57 29.24
N ASP A 164 -18.89 7.37 28.75
CA ASP A 164 -18.94 6.16 29.56
C ASP A 164 -17.61 5.40 29.39
N TYR A 165 -16.83 5.37 30.47
CA TYR A 165 -15.62 4.58 30.62
C TYR A 165 -15.98 3.18 31.10
N ALA A 166 -15.91 2.21 30.19
CA ALA A 166 -16.28 0.81 30.40
C ALA A 166 -15.08 -0.15 30.50
N GLY A 167 -13.86 0.37 30.36
CA GLY A 167 -12.62 -0.34 30.67
C GLY A 167 -12.13 -0.08 32.10
N GLY A 168 -10.92 -0.56 32.42
CA GLY A 168 -10.31 -0.34 33.74
C GLY A 168 -9.86 1.11 33.98
N TYR A 169 -9.60 1.86 32.91
CA TYR A 169 -9.22 3.28 32.99
C TYR A 169 -10.45 4.17 33.21
N LYS A 170 -10.41 4.99 34.28
CA LYS A 170 -11.45 5.98 34.63
C LYS A 170 -12.89 5.42 34.70
N ASN A 171 -13.05 4.13 35.02
CA ASN A 171 -14.34 3.45 34.95
C ASN A 171 -15.47 4.22 35.66
N ASN A 172 -16.60 4.39 34.98
CA ASN A 172 -17.80 5.05 35.53
C ASN A 172 -19.10 4.31 35.16
N THR A 173 -19.00 3.01 34.85
CA THR A 173 -20.11 2.17 34.34
C THR A 173 -20.45 1.00 35.27
N ASN A 174 -20.12 1.12 36.57
CA ASN A 174 -20.32 0.09 37.59
C ASN A 174 -19.54 -1.22 37.32
N GLY A 175 -18.36 -1.10 36.71
CA GLY A 175 -17.48 -2.24 36.44
C GLY A 175 -16.95 -2.25 35.01
N CYS A 176 -15.92 -3.07 34.78
CA CYS A 176 -15.46 -3.33 33.42
C CYS A 176 -16.50 -4.17 32.68
N ILE A 177 -16.63 -3.95 31.38
CA ILE A 177 -17.45 -4.80 30.52
C ILE A 177 -16.98 -6.27 30.63
N PRO A 178 -17.88 -7.22 30.95
CA PRO A 178 -17.49 -8.61 31.20
C PRO A 178 -17.45 -9.46 29.92
N TYR A 179 -17.82 -8.88 28.77
CA TYR A 179 -17.94 -9.59 27.50
C TYR A 179 -16.63 -9.55 26.72
N ALA A 180 -16.23 -10.67 26.13
CA ALA A 180 -15.08 -10.71 25.24
C ALA A 180 -15.36 -9.91 23.96
N TYR A 181 -14.33 -9.26 23.41
CA TYR A 181 -14.45 -8.27 22.33
C TYR A 181 -15.07 -8.80 21.02
N ASN A 182 -15.06 -10.11 20.81
CA ASN A 182 -15.60 -10.77 19.62
C ASN A 182 -17.03 -11.31 19.80
N THR A 183 -17.68 -11.04 20.93
CA THR A 183 -19.01 -11.60 21.25
C THR A 183 -20.17 -10.70 20.81
N PRO A 184 -21.34 -11.27 20.49
CA PRO A 184 -22.55 -10.48 20.21
C PRO A 184 -22.93 -9.53 21.36
N GLU A 185 -22.73 -9.94 22.61
CA GLU A 185 -23.03 -9.13 23.81
C GLU A 185 -22.15 -7.88 23.88
N PHE A 186 -20.85 -8.02 23.56
CA PHE A 186 -19.94 -6.89 23.45
C PHE A 186 -20.39 -5.92 22.34
N LEU A 187 -20.72 -6.44 21.16
CA LEU A 187 -21.17 -5.61 20.04
C LEU A 187 -22.50 -4.91 20.35
N HIS A 188 -23.42 -5.59 21.02
CA HIS A 188 -24.67 -5.01 21.47
C HIS A 188 -24.42 -3.85 22.44
N TYR A 189 -23.53 -4.01 23.42
CA TYR A 189 -23.14 -2.94 24.34
C TYR A 189 -22.59 -1.72 23.59
N VAL A 190 -21.62 -1.92 22.70
CA VAL A 190 -21.00 -0.82 21.92
C VAL A 190 -22.02 -0.15 21.00
N SER A 191 -22.99 -0.91 20.47
CA SER A 191 -24.01 -0.37 19.57
C SER A 191 -24.91 0.69 20.23
N GLN A 192 -24.96 0.76 21.57
CA GLN A 192 -25.75 1.76 22.30
C GLN A 192 -25.16 3.17 22.28
N TYR A 193 -24.01 3.38 21.64
CA TYR A 193 -23.27 4.64 21.61
C TYR A 193 -23.14 5.19 20.19
N LYS A 194 -23.09 6.52 20.06
CA LYS A 194 -22.84 7.18 18.77
C LYS A 194 -21.39 7.01 18.34
N PHE A 195 -20.47 7.13 19.31
CA PHE A 195 -19.04 7.06 19.09
C PHE A 195 -18.36 6.01 19.99
N ILE A 196 -17.30 5.39 19.46
CA ILE A 196 -16.36 4.58 20.24
C ILE A 196 -14.95 5.14 20.04
N ILE A 197 -14.21 5.28 21.14
CA ILE A 197 -12.80 5.69 21.07
C ILE A 197 -11.94 4.48 20.69
N SER A 198 -11.40 4.52 19.48
CA SER A 198 -10.56 3.48 18.88
C SER A 198 -9.12 3.98 18.73
N MET A 199 -8.58 4.63 19.77
CA MET A 199 -7.22 5.18 19.76
C MET A 199 -6.19 4.14 20.23
N GLU A 200 -5.11 4.01 19.47
CA GLU A 200 -4.00 3.10 19.74
C GLU A 200 -3.08 3.59 20.86
N ASN A 201 -2.20 2.70 21.32
CA ASN A 201 -1.24 3.02 22.38
C ASN A 201 -0.05 3.85 21.87
N SER A 202 0.31 3.70 20.60
CA SER A 202 1.36 4.47 19.93
C SER A 202 0.97 4.76 18.48
N ARG A 203 1.74 5.65 17.85
CA ARG A 203 1.58 6.07 16.46
C ARG A 203 2.76 5.54 15.66
N GLU A 204 2.43 4.67 14.74
CA GLU A 204 3.32 3.76 14.03
C GLU A 204 2.78 3.61 12.60
N ASP A 205 3.59 3.14 11.65
CA ASP A 205 3.32 3.17 10.21
C ASP A 205 1.99 2.52 9.82
N THR A 206 1.80 1.24 10.12
CA THR A 206 0.55 0.51 9.89
C THR A 206 0.11 -0.31 11.11
N TYR A 207 0.49 0.16 12.30
CA TYR A 207 -0.01 -0.37 13.58
C TYR A 207 -1.49 -0.02 13.77
N ILE A 208 -2.34 -0.89 13.25
CA ILE A 208 -3.80 -0.81 13.35
C ILE A 208 -4.27 -2.12 13.98
N THR A 209 -4.94 -2.03 15.12
CA THR A 209 -5.34 -3.17 15.94
C THR A 209 -6.84 -3.46 15.84
N GLU A 210 -7.33 -4.45 16.59
CA GLU A 210 -8.74 -4.83 16.67
C GLU A 210 -9.68 -3.66 17.04
N LYS A 211 -9.18 -2.61 17.71
CA LYS A 211 -9.99 -1.49 18.22
C LYS A 211 -10.82 -0.81 17.14
N ILE A 212 -10.32 -0.73 15.91
CA ILE A 212 -11.06 -0.13 14.80
C ILE A 212 -12.27 -0.98 14.42
N ILE A 213 -12.15 -2.30 14.53
CA ILE A 213 -13.16 -3.27 14.09
C ILE A 213 -14.41 -3.25 14.99
N HIS A 214 -14.23 -2.99 16.29
CA HIS A 214 -15.32 -2.95 17.26
C HIS A 214 -16.44 -1.97 16.85
N GLY A 215 -16.09 -0.74 16.46
CA GLY A 215 -17.06 0.26 16.04
C GLY A 215 -17.72 -0.07 14.69
N LEU A 216 -16.95 -0.60 13.74
CA LEU A 216 -17.46 -0.98 12.42
C LEU A 216 -18.51 -2.11 12.53
N LEU A 217 -18.23 -3.13 13.34
CA LEU A 217 -19.16 -4.23 13.61
C LEU A 217 -20.38 -3.81 14.42
N ALA A 218 -20.20 -2.95 15.42
CA ALA A 218 -21.29 -2.48 16.28
C ALA A 218 -22.15 -1.38 15.64
N HIS A 219 -21.86 -0.97 14.41
CA HIS A 219 -22.50 0.16 13.74
C HIS A 219 -22.41 1.44 14.58
N THR A 220 -21.24 1.68 15.16
CA THR A 220 -20.88 2.87 15.92
C THR A 220 -19.77 3.61 15.15
N ILE A 221 -19.64 4.93 15.30
CA ILE A 221 -18.60 5.69 14.59
C ILE A 221 -17.28 5.57 15.38
N PRO A 222 -16.22 4.94 14.82
CA PRO A 222 -14.91 4.95 15.45
C PRO A 222 -14.30 6.34 15.42
N VAL A 223 -13.70 6.74 16.53
CA VAL A 223 -12.83 7.92 16.67
C VAL A 223 -11.41 7.42 16.87
N TYR A 224 -10.59 7.53 15.83
CA TYR A 224 -9.33 6.83 15.69
C TYR A 224 -8.11 7.75 15.82
N TRP A 225 -7.03 7.22 16.40
CA TRP A 225 -5.67 7.76 16.34
C TRP A 225 -4.69 6.60 16.48
N GLY A 226 -3.56 6.65 15.78
CA GLY A 226 -2.58 5.56 15.74
C GLY A 226 -1.78 5.67 14.45
N SER A 227 -2.14 4.90 13.43
CA SER A 227 -1.54 4.99 12.09
C SER A 227 -2.13 6.13 11.26
N ALA A 228 -1.26 6.95 10.65
CA ALA A 228 -1.67 7.93 9.65
C ALA A 228 -2.22 7.29 8.36
N ARG A 229 -2.01 5.98 8.19
CA ARG A 229 -2.41 5.19 7.02
C ARG A 229 -3.75 4.49 7.20
N ILE A 230 -4.53 4.85 8.22
CA ILE A 230 -5.84 4.22 8.47
C ILE A 230 -6.76 4.25 7.23
N TYR A 231 -6.66 5.30 6.41
CA TYR A 231 -7.46 5.45 5.18
C TYR A 231 -7.04 4.55 4.02
N ASP A 232 -5.88 3.89 4.12
CA ASP A 232 -5.51 2.82 3.17
C ASP A 232 -6.37 1.57 3.38
N TYR A 233 -6.95 1.42 4.56
CA TYR A 233 -7.69 0.23 4.97
C TYR A 233 -9.15 0.52 5.23
N ILE A 234 -9.49 1.69 5.76
CA ILE A 234 -10.85 2.03 6.20
C ILE A 234 -11.33 3.26 5.43
N ASN A 235 -12.59 3.25 5.03
CA ASN A 235 -13.20 4.39 4.36
C ASN A 235 -13.18 5.64 5.26
N GLN A 236 -12.56 6.72 4.78
CA GLN A 236 -12.50 8.00 5.49
C GLN A 236 -13.88 8.59 5.81
N GLU A 237 -14.91 8.27 5.02
CA GLU A 237 -16.28 8.72 5.28
C GLU A 237 -16.98 7.91 6.37
N ARG A 238 -16.38 6.81 6.85
CA ARG A 238 -16.97 5.91 7.86
C ARG A 238 -16.43 6.15 9.27
N ILE A 239 -15.31 6.86 9.41
CA ILE A 239 -14.62 7.08 10.69
C ILE A 239 -14.25 8.55 10.88
N LEU A 240 -14.02 8.95 12.13
CA LEU A 240 -13.32 10.19 12.45
C LEU A 240 -11.91 9.82 12.86
N ALA A 241 -10.88 10.41 12.25
CA ALA A 241 -9.50 10.06 12.59
C ALA A 241 -8.60 11.29 12.69
N LEU A 242 -7.65 11.22 13.63
CA LEU A 242 -6.57 12.17 13.79
C LEU A 242 -5.34 11.63 13.04
N VAL A 243 -5.10 12.13 11.84
CA VAL A 243 -4.06 11.64 10.91
C VAL A 243 -2.91 12.63 10.73
N ALA A 244 -3.09 13.90 11.05
CA ALA A 244 -1.99 14.87 11.07
C ALA A 244 -1.06 14.57 12.25
N GLU A 245 0.15 15.12 12.21
CA GLU A 245 1.11 15.01 13.31
C GLU A 245 0.63 15.86 14.51
N ASN A 246 -0.02 15.20 15.47
CA ASN A 246 -0.32 15.66 16.83
C ASN A 246 -0.54 17.18 17.00
N SER A 247 -1.45 17.75 16.20
CA SER A 247 -1.85 19.15 16.34
C SER A 247 -3.12 19.27 17.17
N GLU A 248 -3.12 20.18 18.14
CA GLU A 248 -4.30 20.50 18.96
C GLU A 248 -5.50 20.93 18.09
N ALA A 249 -5.23 21.64 16.99
CA ALA A 249 -6.24 22.06 16.02
C ALA A 249 -6.99 20.89 15.38
N GLU A 250 -6.31 19.78 15.07
CA GLU A 250 -6.97 18.57 14.53
C GLU A 250 -7.86 17.92 15.58
N MET A 251 -7.43 17.88 16.86
CA MET A 251 -8.27 17.39 17.95
C MET A 251 -9.55 18.21 18.06
N ASP A 252 -9.42 19.54 18.08
CA ASP A 252 -10.56 20.44 18.21
C ASP A 252 -11.51 20.32 17.00
N ALA A 253 -10.97 20.17 15.79
CA ALA A 253 -11.77 19.93 14.58
C ALA A 253 -12.53 18.60 14.63
N VAL A 254 -11.90 17.52 15.10
CA VAL A 254 -12.57 16.22 15.26
C VAL A 254 -13.65 16.30 16.34
N ILE A 255 -13.39 16.94 17.47
CA ILE A 255 -14.37 17.12 18.54
C ILE A 255 -15.55 17.95 18.06
N GLN A 256 -15.29 19.04 17.33
CA GLN A 256 -16.32 19.85 16.70
C GLN A 256 -17.20 19.00 15.76
N ARG A 257 -16.58 18.17 14.93
CA ARG A 257 -17.31 17.26 14.04
C ARG A 257 -18.15 16.23 14.80
N MET A 258 -17.65 15.70 15.92
CA MET A 258 -18.44 14.81 16.78
C MET A 258 -19.68 15.52 17.35
N MET A 259 -19.56 16.78 17.76
CA MET A 259 -20.70 17.57 18.26
C MET A 259 -21.76 17.81 17.18
N GLU A 260 -21.34 18.11 15.95
CA GLU A 260 -22.25 18.26 14.80
C GLU A 260 -23.03 16.97 14.52
N ILE A 261 -22.33 15.83 14.50
CA ILE A 261 -22.95 14.52 14.27
C ILE A 261 -23.90 14.15 15.42
N ARG A 262 -23.51 14.43 16.67
CA ARG A 262 -24.36 14.21 17.85
C ARG A 262 -25.68 14.98 17.77
N ALA A 263 -25.65 16.20 17.22
CA ALA A 263 -26.82 17.07 17.09
C ALA A 263 -27.72 16.70 15.89
N SER A 264 -27.28 15.82 14.99
CA SER A 264 -27.99 15.49 13.74
C SER A 264 -28.10 13.97 13.54
N PRO A 265 -29.28 13.38 13.81
CA PRO A 265 -29.53 11.97 13.50
C PRO A 265 -29.21 11.62 12.05
N GLN A 266 -29.52 12.51 11.09
CA GLN A 266 -29.21 12.29 9.69
C GLN A 266 -27.70 12.20 9.45
N ALA A 267 -26.91 13.12 10.02
CA ALA A 267 -25.45 13.09 9.85
C ALA A 267 -24.82 11.82 10.45
N PHE A 268 -25.35 11.32 11.58
CA PHE A 268 -24.96 10.04 12.15
C PHE A 268 -25.29 8.88 11.20
N LEU A 269 -26.53 8.80 10.72
CA LEU A 269 -27.00 7.74 9.83
C LEU A 269 -26.25 7.74 8.49
N ASP A 270 -25.99 8.92 7.94
CA ASP A 270 -25.24 9.10 6.69
C ASP A 270 -23.82 8.54 6.83
N MET A 271 -23.16 8.81 7.96
CA MET A 271 -21.77 8.40 8.20
C MET A 271 -21.66 6.91 8.55
N VAL A 272 -22.52 6.42 9.44
CA VAL A 272 -22.43 5.05 9.98
C VAL A 272 -22.81 3.97 8.96
N ASN A 273 -23.63 4.33 7.98
CA ASN A 273 -24.06 3.46 6.89
C ASN A 273 -23.15 3.52 5.67
N LYS A 274 -22.08 4.33 5.68
CA LYS A 274 -21.05 4.27 4.62
C LYS A 274 -20.38 2.89 4.57
N PRO A 275 -19.88 2.47 3.40
CA PRO A 275 -18.98 1.33 3.26
C PRO A 275 -17.83 1.39 4.27
N ASN A 276 -17.43 0.24 4.82
CA ASN A 276 -16.34 0.16 5.80
C ASN A 276 -14.97 0.30 5.13
N PHE A 277 -14.81 -0.25 3.93
CA PHE A 277 -13.55 -0.26 3.20
C PHE A 277 -13.54 0.80 2.08
N PRO A 278 -12.37 1.33 1.70
CA PRO A 278 -12.24 2.33 0.63
C PRO A 278 -12.85 1.85 -0.69
N ALA A 279 -13.52 2.77 -1.39
CA ALA A 279 -14.17 2.49 -2.67
C ALA A 279 -13.19 2.46 -3.87
N SER A 280 -11.88 2.37 -3.65
CA SER A 280 -10.86 2.32 -4.73
C SER A 280 -11.08 1.16 -5.71
N SER A 281 -11.75 0.10 -5.26
CA SER A 281 -12.17 -1.05 -6.07
C SER A 281 -13.60 -0.96 -6.63
N GLY A 282 -14.36 0.09 -6.28
CA GLY A 282 -15.80 0.20 -6.55
C GLY A 282 -16.69 -0.63 -5.62
N GLU A 283 -16.11 -1.37 -4.66
CA GLU A 283 -16.82 -2.30 -3.78
C GLU A 283 -16.38 -2.16 -2.32
N ASN A 284 -17.25 -2.50 -1.36
CA ASN A 284 -16.91 -2.53 0.07
C ASN A 284 -16.06 -3.78 0.40
N LYS A 285 -14.80 -3.82 -0.05
CA LYS A 285 -13.92 -4.98 0.13
C LYS A 285 -12.59 -4.63 0.79
N LEU A 286 -12.12 -5.52 1.66
CA LEU A 286 -10.78 -5.44 2.20
C LEU A 286 -9.77 -5.71 1.08
N GLU A 287 -8.93 -4.73 0.76
CA GLU A 287 -7.92 -4.92 -0.28
C GLU A 287 -6.79 -5.85 0.19
N ARG A 288 -6.30 -5.69 1.44
CA ARG A 288 -5.20 -6.49 2.01
C ARG A 288 -5.70 -7.87 2.49
N THR A 289 -5.99 -8.77 1.55
CA THR A 289 -6.51 -10.11 1.86
C THR A 289 -5.42 -11.13 2.23
N LEU A 290 -5.84 -12.28 2.77
CA LEU A 290 -4.95 -13.41 3.05
C LEU A 290 -4.17 -13.87 1.80
N ALA A 291 -4.82 -13.84 0.63
CA ALA A 291 -4.19 -14.21 -0.64
C ALA A 291 -3.08 -13.23 -1.05
N ILE A 292 -3.26 -11.92 -0.82
CA ILE A 292 -2.22 -10.93 -1.10
C ILE A 292 -1.06 -11.09 -0.12
N VAL A 293 -1.32 -11.32 1.17
CA VAL A 293 -0.27 -11.60 2.16
C VAL A 293 0.52 -12.84 1.77
N ALA A 294 -0.16 -13.94 1.42
CA ALA A 294 0.49 -15.17 0.97
C ALA A 294 1.34 -14.97 -0.30
N ARG A 295 0.82 -14.21 -1.28
CA ARG A 295 1.54 -13.85 -2.50
C ARG A 295 2.82 -13.09 -2.20
N ASP A 296 2.78 -12.11 -1.29
CA ASP A 296 3.96 -11.32 -0.95
C ASP A 296 5.00 -12.16 -0.19
N ILE A 297 4.58 -13.09 0.66
CA ILE A 297 5.48 -14.09 1.26
C ILE A 297 6.13 -14.94 0.16
N ARG A 298 5.39 -15.44 -0.83
CA ARG A 298 5.98 -16.21 -1.94
C ARG A 298 7.01 -15.38 -2.72
N CYS A 299 6.76 -14.10 -2.96
CA CYS A 299 7.75 -13.20 -3.57
C CYS A 299 9.02 -13.00 -2.73
N LEU A 300 8.92 -13.08 -1.40
CA LEU A 300 10.07 -13.01 -0.51
C LEU A 300 10.85 -14.33 -0.49
N LEU A 301 10.16 -15.47 -0.55
CA LEU A 301 10.78 -16.80 -0.42
C LEU A 301 11.31 -17.38 -1.74
N GLU A 302 10.64 -17.09 -2.85
CA GLU A 302 11.02 -17.62 -4.17
C GLU A 302 12.05 -16.70 -4.86
N ALA A 303 12.88 -17.26 -5.73
CA ALA A 303 13.80 -16.51 -6.59
C ALA A 303 13.44 -16.67 -8.07
N LYS A 304 12.14 -16.77 -8.39
CA LYS A 304 11.62 -16.90 -9.76
C LYS A 304 11.26 -15.55 -10.35
N CYS A 305 12.19 -14.61 -10.27
CA CYS A 305 12.09 -13.29 -10.87
C CYS A 305 13.48 -12.83 -11.31
N TRP A 306 13.56 -11.69 -11.99
CA TRP A 306 14.83 -11.01 -12.15
C TRP A 306 15.42 -10.62 -10.79
N LYS A 307 16.75 -10.69 -10.68
CA LYS A 307 17.44 -10.44 -9.40
C LYS A 307 17.13 -9.05 -8.85
N HIS A 308 17.04 -8.95 -7.53
CA HIS A 308 16.86 -7.69 -6.77
C HIS A 308 15.55 -6.94 -7.04
N ILE A 309 14.64 -7.47 -7.87
CA ILE A 309 13.34 -6.85 -8.14
C ILE A 309 12.32 -7.28 -7.10
N SER A 310 11.73 -6.30 -6.42
CA SER A 310 10.65 -6.52 -5.46
C SER A 310 9.34 -6.85 -6.17
N ARG A 311 9.01 -6.09 -7.23
CA ARG A 311 7.78 -6.25 -8.02
C ARG A 311 7.89 -5.73 -9.44
N ILE A 312 7.03 -6.27 -10.30
CA ILE A 312 6.82 -5.81 -11.67
C ILE A 312 5.36 -5.35 -11.80
N TYR A 313 5.16 -4.15 -12.33
CA TYR A 313 3.86 -3.56 -12.59
C TYR A 313 3.68 -3.33 -14.08
N CYS A 314 2.50 -3.70 -14.59
CA CYS A 314 2.09 -3.46 -15.96
C CYS A 314 0.84 -2.60 -15.98
N ILE A 315 0.89 -1.48 -16.69
CA ILE A 315 -0.26 -0.63 -16.97
C ILE A 315 -1.06 -1.30 -18.08
N SER A 316 -1.87 -2.28 -17.70
CA SER A 316 -2.71 -3.04 -18.62
C SER A 316 -3.97 -3.46 -17.90
N ASN A 317 -5.12 -3.32 -18.56
CA ASN A 317 -6.40 -3.78 -18.05
C ASN A 317 -6.79 -5.08 -18.79
N PRO A 318 -6.89 -6.24 -18.10
CA PRO A 318 -7.23 -7.51 -18.73
C PRO A 318 -8.58 -7.52 -19.46
N ALA A 319 -9.55 -6.70 -19.01
CA ALA A 319 -10.87 -6.62 -19.62
C ALA A 319 -10.89 -5.73 -20.87
N PHE A 320 -10.08 -4.67 -20.90
CA PHE A 320 -10.08 -3.71 -22.00
C PHE A 320 -9.00 -3.98 -23.06
N GLU A 321 -7.89 -4.62 -22.70
CA GLU A 321 -6.77 -4.96 -23.59
C GLU A 321 -6.37 -6.46 -23.47
N PRO A 322 -7.29 -7.42 -23.65
CA PRO A 322 -7.04 -8.84 -23.34
C PRO A 322 -5.86 -9.44 -24.12
N GLU A 323 -5.67 -9.04 -25.38
CA GLU A 323 -4.55 -9.53 -26.21
C GLU A 323 -3.19 -9.06 -25.67
N ARG A 324 -3.08 -7.79 -25.25
CA ARG A 324 -1.85 -7.24 -24.67
C ARG A 324 -1.57 -7.88 -23.32
N TYR A 325 -2.59 -8.07 -22.49
CA TYR A 325 -2.49 -8.79 -21.23
C TYR A 325 -1.96 -10.23 -21.40
N VAL A 326 -2.54 -11.00 -22.32
CA VAL A 326 -2.11 -12.37 -22.61
C VAL A 326 -0.66 -12.41 -23.12
N ARG A 327 -0.27 -11.47 -23.98
CA ARG A 327 1.11 -11.37 -24.47
C ARG A 327 2.10 -11.10 -23.34
N LEU A 328 1.80 -10.14 -22.44
CA LEU A 328 2.65 -9.84 -21.29
C LEU A 328 2.80 -11.05 -20.37
N LYS A 329 1.69 -11.75 -20.07
CA LYS A 329 1.74 -13.00 -19.29
C LYS A 329 2.65 -14.03 -19.94
N LYS A 330 2.51 -14.23 -21.25
CA LYS A 330 3.36 -15.16 -22.00
C LYS A 330 4.83 -14.75 -21.93
N MET A 331 5.15 -13.47 -22.13
CA MET A 331 6.51 -12.96 -22.05
C MET A 331 7.16 -13.26 -20.70
N PHE A 332 6.48 -12.95 -19.59
CA PHE A 332 7.02 -13.25 -18.25
C PHE A 332 7.13 -14.75 -17.97
N CYS A 333 6.17 -15.56 -18.44
CA CYS A 333 6.24 -17.01 -18.34
C CYS A 333 7.46 -17.57 -19.10
N ASP A 334 7.70 -17.11 -20.32
CA ASP A 334 8.85 -17.54 -21.15
C ASP A 334 10.19 -17.14 -20.51
N LEU A 335 10.20 -16.08 -19.69
CA LEU A 335 11.34 -15.64 -18.89
C LEU A 335 11.45 -16.33 -17.51
N ASN A 336 10.59 -17.31 -17.23
CA ASN A 336 10.52 -18.00 -15.93
C ASN A 336 10.27 -17.04 -14.74
N ILE A 337 9.50 -15.98 -14.97
CA ILE A 337 9.06 -15.05 -13.93
C ILE A 337 7.71 -15.52 -13.38
N SER A 338 7.65 -15.74 -12.06
CA SER A 338 6.41 -16.13 -11.40
C SER A 338 5.36 -15.02 -11.53
N ALA A 339 4.13 -15.43 -11.84
CA ALA A 339 2.98 -14.53 -11.87
C ALA A 339 2.76 -13.81 -10.53
N ASP A 340 3.27 -14.37 -9.43
CA ASP A 340 3.20 -13.74 -8.12
C ASP A 340 3.94 -12.42 -8.07
N TYR A 341 4.95 -12.14 -8.92
CA TYR A 341 5.68 -10.86 -8.95
C TYR A 341 5.01 -9.79 -9.80
N VAL A 342 4.07 -10.17 -10.67
CA VAL A 342 3.53 -9.29 -11.71
C VAL A 342 2.13 -8.81 -11.32
N SER A 343 1.98 -7.49 -11.22
CA SER A 343 0.71 -6.82 -10.97
C SER A 343 0.25 -6.08 -12.22
N TYR A 344 -1.04 -6.19 -12.55
CA TYR A 344 -1.66 -5.50 -13.68
C TYR A 344 -2.62 -4.45 -13.13
N ILE A 345 -2.27 -3.16 -13.26
CA ILE A 345 -3.03 -2.05 -12.67
C ILE A 345 -3.32 -1.02 -13.76
N SER A 346 -4.59 -0.91 -14.12
CA SER A 346 -5.10 0.10 -15.05
C SER A 346 -6.59 0.34 -14.74
N PRO A 347 -6.90 1.07 -13.65
CA PRO A 347 -8.27 1.29 -13.20
C PRO A 347 -9.07 2.21 -14.14
N THR A 348 -8.40 2.92 -15.04
CA THR A 348 -9.05 3.81 -16.01
C THR A 348 -8.69 3.45 -17.44
N TYR A 349 -9.61 3.77 -18.35
CA TYR A 349 -9.41 3.69 -19.78
C TYR A 349 -10.16 4.84 -20.48
N LYS A 350 -9.88 5.11 -21.76
CA LYS A 350 -10.42 6.30 -22.46
C LYS A 350 -11.95 6.48 -22.34
N HIS A 351 -12.71 5.39 -22.33
CA HIS A 351 -14.17 5.41 -22.23
C HIS A 351 -14.69 5.48 -20.78
N THR A 352 -13.83 5.23 -19.78
CA THR A 352 -14.20 5.34 -18.35
C THR A 352 -13.98 6.74 -17.80
N ILE A 353 -13.27 7.62 -18.54
CA ILE A 353 -13.05 9.01 -18.14
C ILE A 353 -14.30 9.85 -18.39
N THR A 354 -14.99 10.21 -17.30
CA THR A 354 -16.12 11.14 -17.32
C THR A 354 -15.66 12.59 -17.54
N GLU A 355 -16.57 13.47 -17.99
CA GLU A 355 -16.27 14.91 -18.12
C GLU A 355 -15.89 15.53 -16.77
N LYS A 356 -16.55 15.10 -15.68
CA LYS A 356 -16.22 15.56 -14.33
C LYS A 356 -14.77 15.21 -13.95
N MET A 357 -14.35 13.97 -14.18
CA MET A 357 -12.97 13.55 -13.95
C MET A 357 -11.99 14.35 -14.81
N TYR A 358 -12.29 14.50 -16.10
CA TYR A 358 -11.46 15.25 -17.04
C TYR A 358 -11.22 16.68 -16.57
N ASN A 359 -12.30 17.42 -16.26
CA ASN A 359 -12.23 18.82 -15.84
C ASN A 359 -11.63 18.99 -14.42
N THR A 360 -11.69 17.96 -13.58
CA THR A 360 -11.06 17.98 -12.24
C THR A 360 -9.53 17.94 -12.35
N HIS A 361 -9.00 17.16 -13.30
CA HIS A 361 -7.57 16.92 -13.48
C HIS A 361 -6.90 17.85 -14.51
N ILE A 362 -7.67 18.45 -15.40
CA ILE A 362 -7.17 19.33 -16.46
C ILE A 362 -7.79 20.71 -16.25
N LYS A 363 -7.06 21.56 -15.53
CA LYS A 363 -7.44 22.95 -15.24
C LYS A 363 -6.90 23.92 -16.30
N GLU A 364 -5.77 23.58 -16.92
CA GLU A 364 -5.13 24.35 -17.99
C GLU A 364 -4.67 23.41 -19.12
N GLN A 365 -5.00 23.74 -20.37
CA GLN A 365 -4.60 22.97 -21.55
C GLN A 365 -3.21 23.39 -22.05
N LEU A 366 -2.17 23.05 -21.29
CA LEU A 366 -0.77 23.31 -21.65
C LEU A 366 -0.39 22.69 -23.01
N VAL A 367 -1.06 21.61 -23.40
CA VAL A 367 -0.92 20.94 -24.69
C VAL A 367 -1.17 21.86 -25.90
N PHE A 368 -1.93 22.96 -25.75
CA PHE A 368 -2.15 23.91 -26.84
C PHE A 368 -0.88 24.65 -27.29
N ARG A 369 0.17 24.63 -26.46
CA ARG A 369 1.50 25.14 -26.82
C ARG A 369 2.32 24.13 -27.64
N LEU A 370 1.79 22.93 -27.87
CA LEU A 370 2.43 21.82 -28.57
C LEU A 370 1.68 21.42 -29.84
N ARG A 371 0.34 21.46 -29.78
CA ARG A 371 -0.55 21.10 -30.90
C ARG A 371 -1.91 21.80 -30.78
N ASN A 372 -2.65 21.90 -31.88
CA ASN A 372 -3.98 22.54 -31.92
C ASN A 372 -5.13 21.69 -31.36
N LEU A 373 -4.82 20.60 -30.66
CA LEU A 373 -5.80 19.67 -30.10
C LEU A 373 -5.62 19.57 -28.59
N GLN A 374 -6.73 19.61 -27.88
CA GLN A 374 -6.76 19.43 -26.43
C GLN A 374 -6.24 18.05 -26.00
N MET A 375 -6.02 17.89 -24.70
CA MET A 375 -5.66 16.60 -24.12
C MET A 375 -6.77 15.57 -24.38
N LYS A 376 -6.42 14.39 -24.87
CA LYS A 376 -7.36 13.29 -25.06
C LYS A 376 -7.67 12.63 -23.72
N LYS A 377 -8.87 12.04 -23.59
CA LYS A 377 -9.22 11.19 -22.45
C LYS A 377 -8.27 10.01 -22.26
N ALA A 378 -7.77 9.44 -23.36
CA ALA A 378 -6.76 8.38 -23.33
C ALA A 378 -5.44 8.85 -22.70
N GLU A 379 -5.01 10.09 -22.99
CA GLU A 379 -3.78 10.65 -22.39
C GLU A 379 -3.96 10.88 -20.89
N LEU A 380 -5.11 11.43 -20.46
CA LEU A 380 -5.41 11.56 -19.02
C LEU A 380 -5.50 10.19 -18.33
N SER A 381 -6.06 9.18 -18.99
CA SER A 381 -6.14 7.82 -18.45
C SER A 381 -4.75 7.25 -18.14
N LEU A 382 -3.74 7.52 -18.97
CA LEU A 382 -2.36 7.11 -18.71
C LEU A 382 -1.84 7.70 -17.39
N PHE A 383 -2.04 9.00 -17.16
CA PHE A 383 -1.67 9.66 -15.89
C PHE A 383 -2.30 8.99 -14.67
N LEU A 384 -3.60 8.73 -14.74
CA LEU A 384 -4.35 8.14 -13.62
C LEU A 384 -3.90 6.69 -13.36
N ASN A 385 -3.54 5.95 -14.41
CA ASN A 385 -3.01 4.59 -14.27
C ASN A 385 -1.59 4.58 -13.67
N TYR A 386 -0.68 5.46 -14.10
CA TYR A 386 0.62 5.62 -13.42
C TYR A 386 0.44 6.01 -11.96
N LYS A 387 -0.42 7.01 -11.67
CA LYS A 387 -0.69 7.44 -10.30
C LYS A 387 -1.22 6.28 -9.44
N ALA A 388 -2.05 5.40 -10.00
CA ALA A 388 -2.55 4.22 -9.31
C ALA A 388 -1.45 3.20 -9.00
N VAL A 389 -0.56 2.90 -9.96
CA VAL A 389 0.60 2.02 -9.75
C VAL A 389 1.52 2.58 -8.66
N LEU A 390 1.90 3.86 -8.76
CA LEU A 390 2.79 4.50 -7.81
C LEU A 390 2.17 4.53 -6.40
N ALA A 391 0.85 4.77 -6.29
CA ALA A 391 0.14 4.73 -5.02
C ALA A 391 0.04 3.32 -4.43
N ASP A 392 -0.14 2.28 -5.25
CA ASP A 392 -0.11 0.89 -4.78
C ASP A 392 1.27 0.51 -4.22
N ILE A 393 2.35 0.96 -4.86
CA ILE A 393 3.71 0.72 -4.37
C ILE A 393 3.94 1.46 -3.05
N GLU A 394 3.63 2.75 -2.98
CA GLU A 394 3.75 3.56 -1.75
C GLU A 394 2.93 3.00 -0.58
N LYS A 395 1.78 2.39 -0.89
CA LYS A 395 0.90 1.73 0.08
C LYS A 395 1.47 0.43 0.64
N ASN A 396 2.16 -0.37 -0.17
CA ASN A 396 2.58 -1.70 0.25
C ASN A 396 4.05 -1.79 0.67
N TYR A 397 4.88 -0.84 0.26
CA TYR A 397 6.33 -0.81 0.48
C TYR A 397 6.76 0.46 1.22
N LYS A 398 7.93 0.45 1.85
CA LYS A 398 8.54 1.64 2.48
C LYS A 398 10.07 1.57 2.63
N ASP A 399 10.71 0.49 2.19
CA ASP A 399 12.16 0.37 2.23
C ASP A 399 12.84 1.07 1.03
N ASN A 400 13.99 1.70 1.27
CA ASN A 400 14.77 2.39 0.24
C ASN A 400 15.64 1.44 -0.61
N GLU A 401 15.47 0.12 -0.44
CA GLU A 401 16.29 -0.90 -1.08
C GLU A 401 15.56 -1.63 -2.21
N SER A 402 14.24 -1.51 -2.25
CA SER A 402 13.35 -2.13 -3.20
C SER A 402 13.42 -1.48 -4.58
N LEU A 403 13.41 -2.33 -5.60
CA LEU A 403 13.41 -1.96 -7.01
C LEU A 403 12.13 -2.46 -7.69
N PHE A 404 11.56 -1.61 -8.54
CA PHE A 404 10.28 -1.85 -9.19
C PHE A 404 10.37 -1.62 -10.70
N PHE A 405 9.90 -2.58 -11.48
CA PHE A 405 9.64 -2.32 -12.90
C PHE A 405 8.22 -1.79 -13.09
N ILE A 406 8.07 -0.74 -13.90
CA ILE A 406 6.76 -0.27 -14.38
C ILE A 406 6.81 -0.26 -15.91
N PHE A 407 5.88 -1.01 -16.52
CA PHE A 407 5.77 -1.17 -17.96
C PHE A 407 4.43 -0.67 -18.50
N GLU A 408 4.44 -0.05 -19.68
CA GLU A 408 3.22 0.12 -20.50
C GLU A 408 2.81 -1.21 -21.15
N SER A 409 1.53 -1.32 -21.56
CA SER A 409 0.99 -2.59 -22.05
C SER A 409 1.59 -3.08 -23.37
N ASP A 410 2.32 -2.24 -24.11
CA ASP A 410 2.94 -2.53 -25.40
C ASP A 410 4.45 -2.78 -25.33
N VAL A 411 5.01 -2.96 -24.13
CA VAL A 411 6.42 -3.35 -23.96
C VAL A 411 6.70 -4.72 -24.58
N MET A 412 7.88 -4.87 -25.17
CA MET A 412 8.45 -6.12 -25.67
C MET A 412 9.92 -6.23 -25.28
N LEU A 413 10.49 -7.44 -25.36
CA LEU A 413 11.91 -7.66 -25.09
C LEU A 413 12.77 -7.00 -26.16
N GLY A 414 13.78 -6.27 -25.70
CA GLY A 414 14.80 -5.67 -26.55
C GLY A 414 15.92 -6.65 -26.90
N LYS A 415 16.82 -6.23 -27.79
CA LYS A 415 17.95 -7.08 -28.24
C LYS A 415 18.91 -7.48 -27.12
N ASP A 416 19.00 -6.69 -26.04
CA ASP A 416 19.92 -6.91 -24.92
C ASP A 416 19.25 -7.57 -23.70
N HIS A 417 17.99 -8.03 -23.81
CA HIS A 417 17.22 -8.59 -22.68
C HIS A 417 17.92 -9.75 -21.93
N THR A 418 18.78 -10.51 -22.61
CA THR A 418 19.54 -11.62 -22.01
C THR A 418 20.55 -11.15 -20.95
N LYS A 419 20.92 -9.86 -20.96
CA LYS A 419 21.81 -9.24 -19.98
C LYS A 419 21.10 -8.78 -18.70
N MET A 420 19.77 -8.88 -18.60
CA MET A 420 18.96 -8.28 -17.53
C MET A 420 19.50 -8.55 -16.12
N ASN A 421 19.79 -9.80 -15.77
CA ASN A 421 20.27 -10.12 -14.42
C ASN A 421 21.66 -9.54 -14.12
N LYS A 422 22.55 -9.46 -15.13
CA LYS A 422 23.86 -8.81 -14.96
C LYS A 422 23.70 -7.30 -14.79
N PHE A 423 22.81 -6.70 -15.58
CA PHE A 423 22.45 -5.29 -15.44
C PHE A 423 21.93 -4.99 -14.03
N LEU A 424 21.03 -5.82 -13.51
CA LEU A 424 20.47 -5.65 -12.17
C LEU A 424 21.49 -5.90 -11.06
N ASP A 425 22.43 -6.85 -11.23
CA ASP A 425 23.55 -7.01 -10.31
C ASP A 425 24.40 -5.72 -10.24
N PHE A 426 24.70 -5.12 -11.39
CA PHE A 426 25.41 -3.83 -11.47
C PHE A 426 24.60 -2.70 -10.78
N ILE A 427 23.33 -2.54 -11.15
CA ILE A 427 22.46 -1.48 -10.63
C ILE A 427 22.20 -1.61 -9.12
N ASN A 428 22.10 -2.83 -8.60
CA ASN A 428 21.89 -3.06 -7.16
C ASN A 428 23.06 -2.51 -6.32
N THR A 429 24.30 -2.54 -6.83
CA THR A 429 25.45 -1.90 -6.16
C THR A 429 25.34 -0.38 -6.09
N LYS A 430 24.46 0.21 -6.90
CA LYS A 430 24.26 1.66 -7.10
C LYS A 430 22.88 2.15 -6.66
N LYS A 431 22.05 1.32 -6.00
CA LYS A 431 20.63 1.63 -5.72
C LYS A 431 20.34 2.87 -4.88
N LYS A 432 21.35 3.41 -4.18
CA LYS A 432 21.24 4.68 -3.42
C LYS A 432 21.64 5.91 -4.25
N GLU A 433 22.12 5.70 -5.47
CA GLU A 433 22.71 6.72 -6.33
C GLU A 433 21.81 7.10 -7.52
N PHE A 434 20.63 6.47 -7.68
CA PHE A 434 19.64 6.80 -8.70
C PHE A 434 18.21 6.76 -8.16
N ASP A 435 17.26 7.35 -8.90
CA ASP A 435 15.83 7.29 -8.58
C ASP A 435 15.03 6.58 -9.68
N LEU A 436 15.42 6.76 -10.94
CA LEU A 436 14.76 6.20 -12.11
C LEU A 436 15.75 5.84 -13.22
N ILE A 437 15.58 4.69 -13.85
CA ILE A 437 16.32 4.30 -15.05
C ILE A 437 15.36 3.91 -16.16
N HIS A 438 15.52 4.55 -17.32
CA HIS A 438 14.91 4.15 -18.58
C HIS A 438 15.72 3.02 -19.22
N VAL A 439 15.09 1.87 -19.46
CA VAL A 439 15.73 0.64 -19.97
C VAL A 439 15.18 0.20 -21.34
N GLY A 440 14.47 1.11 -22.02
CA GLY A 440 13.90 0.91 -23.34
C GLY A 440 14.88 1.12 -24.50
N MET A 441 14.32 1.46 -25.67
CA MET A 441 15.05 1.53 -26.94
C MET A 441 16.23 2.50 -26.93
N TYR A 442 17.39 2.04 -27.44
CA TYR A 442 18.61 2.86 -27.52
C TYR A 442 18.40 4.11 -28.39
N ASP A 443 19.07 5.20 -28.02
CA ASP A 443 19.06 6.45 -28.78
C ASP A 443 20.41 7.16 -28.70
N ASN A 444 20.91 7.64 -29.84
CA ASN A 444 22.20 8.33 -29.90
C ASN A 444 22.24 9.60 -29.02
N ARG A 445 21.08 10.23 -28.77
CA ARG A 445 20.96 11.42 -27.91
C ARG A 445 21.28 11.14 -26.44
N ILE A 446 21.43 9.89 -26.03
CA ILE A 446 21.91 9.52 -24.69
C ILE A 446 23.24 10.23 -24.39
N TRP A 447 24.12 10.40 -25.38
CA TRP A 447 25.43 11.05 -25.19
C TRP A 447 25.49 12.51 -25.62
N GLU A 448 24.35 13.10 -25.98
CA GLU A 448 24.20 14.53 -26.24
C GLU A 448 23.78 15.29 -24.95
N THR A 449 23.24 16.50 -25.12
CA THR A 449 22.74 17.33 -24.01
C THR A 449 21.79 16.55 -23.07
N PRO A 450 21.87 16.79 -21.75
CA PRO A 450 20.96 16.19 -20.78
C PRO A 450 19.61 16.92 -20.76
N ASN A 451 19.47 18.02 -21.50
CA ASN A 451 18.27 18.86 -21.56
C ASN A 451 17.41 18.51 -22.79
N PHE A 452 16.08 18.56 -22.66
CA PHE A 452 15.21 18.44 -23.83
C PHE A 452 15.21 19.74 -24.64
N ASN A 453 15.48 19.69 -25.94
CA ASN A 453 15.55 20.90 -26.76
C ASN A 453 14.19 21.33 -27.34
N SER A 454 13.18 20.46 -27.36
CA SER A 454 11.86 20.77 -27.88
C SER A 454 10.95 21.42 -26.82
N SER A 455 9.88 22.07 -27.28
CA SER A 455 8.83 22.58 -26.39
C SER A 455 8.18 21.43 -25.60
N THR A 456 7.93 21.63 -24.31
CA THR A 456 7.23 20.68 -23.42
C THR A 456 5.87 21.23 -22.96
N GLY A 457 5.44 22.38 -23.50
CA GLY A 457 4.25 23.10 -23.04
C GLY A 457 4.50 23.98 -21.82
N TYR A 458 5.58 23.75 -21.07
CA TYR A 458 6.02 24.63 -19.99
C TYR A 458 6.94 25.75 -20.51
N LEU A 459 6.76 26.97 -20.00
CA LEU A 459 7.53 28.15 -20.43
C LEU A 459 8.82 28.34 -19.62
N ASN A 460 8.74 28.20 -18.28
CA ASN A 460 9.85 28.44 -17.37
C ASN A 460 10.69 27.16 -17.20
N ARG A 461 11.37 26.76 -18.28
CA ARG A 461 12.22 25.57 -18.31
C ARG A 461 13.62 25.87 -17.78
N ILE A 462 14.21 24.88 -17.13
CA ILE A 462 15.56 24.98 -16.56
C ILE A 462 16.49 24.03 -17.30
N LYS A 463 17.65 24.52 -17.72
CA LYS A 463 18.67 23.74 -18.39
C LYS A 463 19.91 23.61 -17.51
N TYR A 464 20.57 22.47 -17.60
CA TYR A 464 21.69 22.11 -16.74
C TYR A 464 22.92 21.67 -17.53
N ASN A 465 24.07 21.76 -16.87
CA ASN A 465 25.36 21.21 -17.30
C ASN A 465 25.90 21.73 -18.65
N ASP A 466 25.61 22.99 -19.00
CA ASP A 466 26.10 23.64 -20.22
C ASP A 466 25.96 22.76 -21.48
N ASP A 467 24.85 22.03 -21.57
CA ASP A 467 24.53 21.07 -22.66
C ASP A 467 25.52 19.91 -22.86
N LYS A 468 26.42 19.66 -21.90
CA LYS A 468 27.30 18.47 -21.88
C LYS A 468 26.57 17.28 -21.27
N TYR A 469 26.76 16.09 -21.83
CA TYR A 469 26.21 14.86 -21.23
C TYR A 469 26.76 14.64 -19.81
N ILE A 470 26.02 13.87 -19.02
CA ILE A 470 26.40 13.51 -17.65
C ILE A 470 26.46 11.98 -17.57
N GLU A 471 27.60 11.45 -17.13
CA GLU A 471 27.83 10.03 -16.84
C GLU A 471 28.37 9.92 -15.42
N ASP A 472 27.50 10.09 -14.42
CA ASP A 472 27.85 10.15 -12.98
C ASP A 472 27.49 8.88 -12.20
N LEU A 473 26.87 7.88 -12.86
CA LEU A 473 26.55 6.57 -12.28
C LEU A 473 27.44 5.43 -12.81
N SER A 474 27.98 5.62 -14.03
CA SER A 474 28.88 4.70 -14.74
C SER A 474 30.10 5.45 -15.26
N ASN A 475 30.94 4.78 -16.05
CA ASN A 475 32.02 5.38 -16.82
C ASN A 475 32.26 4.60 -18.12
N VAL A 476 33.15 5.10 -18.97
CA VAL A 476 33.58 4.49 -20.24
C VAL A 476 34.00 3.01 -20.11
N ASP A 477 34.55 2.61 -18.97
CA ASP A 477 35.03 1.24 -18.72
C ASP A 477 33.97 0.35 -18.05
N SER A 478 32.79 0.88 -17.74
CA SER A 478 31.70 0.14 -17.11
C SER A 478 31.04 -0.83 -18.10
N GLU A 479 30.71 -2.04 -17.64
CA GLU A 479 29.98 -3.04 -18.45
C GLU A 479 28.63 -2.50 -18.95
N PHE A 480 27.93 -1.75 -18.08
CA PHE A 480 26.70 -1.06 -18.39
C PHE A 480 26.91 0.45 -18.25
N ARG A 481 26.60 1.18 -19.33
CA ARG A 481 26.76 2.64 -19.37
C ARG A 481 25.41 3.33 -19.32
N LEU A 482 25.33 4.39 -18.51
CA LEU A 482 24.12 5.15 -18.28
C LEU A 482 24.41 6.65 -18.31
N SER A 483 23.57 7.42 -19.00
CA SER A 483 23.65 8.88 -18.97
C SER A 483 22.49 9.50 -18.21
N ARG A 484 22.77 10.46 -17.34
CA ARG A 484 21.76 11.21 -16.61
C ARG A 484 21.06 12.22 -17.53
N LYS A 485 19.73 12.25 -17.48
CA LYS A 485 18.88 13.11 -18.32
C LYS A 485 17.83 13.84 -17.49
N PHE A 486 17.56 15.10 -17.85
CA PHE A 486 16.46 15.91 -17.30
C PHE A 486 15.20 15.82 -18.18
N TYR A 487 15.09 14.77 -18.98
CA TYR A 487 13.95 14.51 -19.85
C TYR A 487 13.78 13.03 -20.13
N THR A 488 12.57 12.64 -20.51
CA THR A 488 12.29 11.36 -21.15
C THR A 488 11.52 11.59 -22.45
N ARG A 489 11.52 10.61 -23.35
CA ARG A 489 10.76 10.64 -24.61
C ARG A 489 9.57 9.68 -24.62
N CYS A 490 9.58 8.71 -23.72
CA CYS A 490 8.54 7.71 -23.53
C CYS A 490 8.56 7.27 -22.06
N ALA A 491 7.54 6.53 -21.65
CA ALA A 491 7.39 6.00 -20.30
C ALA A 491 7.25 4.47 -20.28
N ASP A 492 7.53 3.82 -21.41
CA ASP A 492 7.24 2.43 -21.71
C ASP A 492 7.92 1.42 -20.77
N SER A 493 9.14 1.70 -20.32
CA SER A 493 9.95 0.75 -19.55
C SER A 493 10.89 1.43 -18.55
N PHE A 494 10.43 1.47 -17.30
CA PHE A 494 11.14 2.13 -16.20
C PHE A 494 11.48 1.19 -15.05
N LEU A 495 12.72 1.31 -14.56
CA LEU A 495 13.17 0.77 -13.29
C LEU A 495 13.20 1.88 -12.24
N TRP A 496 12.41 1.74 -11.19
CA TRP A 496 12.23 2.73 -10.13
C TRP A 496 12.82 2.25 -8.81
N THR A 497 13.37 3.19 -8.04
CA THR A 497 13.55 3.01 -6.60
C THR A 497 12.28 3.42 -5.86
N TYR A 498 12.08 2.89 -4.64
CA TYR A 498 10.97 3.32 -3.78
C TYR A 498 10.98 4.84 -3.53
N LYS A 499 12.15 5.40 -3.22
CA LYS A 499 12.33 6.84 -3.00
C LYS A 499 11.86 7.65 -4.23
N GLY A 500 12.30 7.25 -5.43
CA GLY A 500 11.90 7.92 -6.66
C GLY A 500 10.38 7.91 -6.87
N ILE A 501 9.72 6.79 -6.55
CA ILE A 501 8.26 6.67 -6.60
C ILE A 501 7.58 7.65 -5.65
N VAL A 502 8.03 7.72 -4.39
CA VAL A 502 7.46 8.63 -3.39
C VAL A 502 7.61 10.09 -3.82
N ASP A 503 8.79 10.49 -4.28
CA ASP A 503 9.06 11.85 -4.71
C ASP A 503 8.17 12.26 -5.90
N PHE A 504 8.08 11.41 -6.92
CA PHE A 504 7.26 11.70 -8.10
C PHE A 504 5.75 11.63 -7.78
N LEU A 505 5.31 10.70 -6.95
CA LEU A 505 3.91 10.62 -6.51
C LEU A 505 3.49 11.84 -5.70
N ASN A 506 4.36 12.34 -4.81
CA ASN A 506 4.14 13.58 -4.08
C ASN A 506 3.98 14.76 -5.04
N TYR A 507 4.84 14.84 -6.05
CA TYR A 507 4.73 15.85 -7.09
C TYR A 507 3.36 15.80 -7.81
N MET A 508 2.91 14.61 -8.19
CA MET A 508 1.61 14.39 -8.83
C MET A 508 0.41 14.69 -7.94
N LYS A 509 0.54 14.53 -6.61
CA LYS A 509 -0.57 14.72 -5.66
C LYS A 509 -0.65 16.15 -5.12
N ASN A 510 0.48 16.81 -4.92
CA ASN A 510 0.56 17.99 -4.05
C ASN A 510 1.22 19.20 -4.71
N ILE A 511 1.99 19.03 -5.79
CA ILE A 511 2.78 20.12 -6.40
C ILE A 511 2.21 20.52 -7.75
N GLU A 512 2.16 19.60 -8.72
CA GLU A 512 1.64 19.86 -10.06
C GLU A 512 0.44 18.95 -10.32
N MET A 513 -0.74 19.46 -10.04
CA MET A 513 -1.99 18.69 -10.16
C MET A 513 -2.68 18.88 -11.52
N ASN A 514 -2.13 19.69 -12.43
CA ASN A 514 -2.67 19.87 -13.77
C ASN A 514 -2.07 18.85 -14.76
N TYR A 515 -2.87 17.89 -15.20
CA TYR A 515 -2.45 16.86 -16.17
C TYR A 515 -2.78 17.27 -17.62
N GLY A 516 -2.69 18.57 -17.91
CA GLY A 516 -3.08 19.19 -19.18
C GLY A 516 -2.04 19.14 -20.29
N VAL A 517 -1.07 18.21 -20.20
CA VAL A 517 0.09 18.05 -21.09
C VAL A 517 0.42 16.56 -21.22
N PRO A 518 1.06 16.09 -22.30
CA PRO A 518 1.54 14.70 -22.41
C PRO A 518 2.39 14.24 -21.21
N PHE A 519 2.29 12.96 -20.84
CA PHE A 519 2.87 12.41 -19.61
C PHE A 519 4.40 12.49 -19.57
N ASP A 520 5.05 12.19 -20.69
CA ASP A 520 6.50 12.35 -20.87
C ASP A 520 6.95 13.79 -20.62
N TYR A 521 6.22 14.78 -21.15
CA TYR A 521 6.53 16.21 -20.93
C TYR A 521 6.24 16.68 -19.51
N TYR A 522 5.23 16.10 -18.86
CA TYR A 522 4.98 16.30 -17.43
C TYR A 522 6.16 15.78 -16.59
N MET A 523 6.70 14.59 -16.92
CA MET A 523 7.90 14.05 -16.28
C MET A 523 9.13 14.94 -16.53
N CYS A 524 9.31 15.47 -17.74
CA CYS A 524 10.38 16.44 -18.03
C CYS A 524 10.30 17.67 -17.10
N ASN A 525 9.11 18.24 -16.90
CA ASN A 525 8.92 19.36 -15.97
C ASN A 525 9.24 18.98 -14.51
N PHE A 526 8.96 17.74 -14.11
CA PHE A 526 9.39 17.23 -12.81
C PHE A 526 10.92 17.14 -12.71
N PHE A 527 11.59 16.51 -13.68
CA PHE A 527 13.05 16.36 -13.68
C PHE A 527 13.78 17.71 -13.69
N GLU A 528 13.31 18.66 -14.49
CA GLU A 528 13.88 20.00 -14.58
C GLU A 528 13.75 20.79 -13.26
N LYS A 529 12.68 20.56 -12.49
CA LYS A 529 12.46 21.27 -11.22
C LYS A 529 13.03 20.56 -10.00
N ASN A 530 13.41 19.29 -10.15
CA ASN A 530 13.88 18.44 -9.07
C ASN A 530 15.23 17.84 -9.45
N ILE A 531 16.27 18.67 -9.57
CA ILE A 531 17.60 18.23 -10.00
C ILE A 531 18.16 17.08 -9.15
N ASN A 532 17.82 16.99 -7.87
CA ASN A 532 18.27 15.90 -7.00
C ASN A 532 17.63 14.54 -7.33
N PHE A 533 16.53 14.54 -8.09
CA PHE A 533 15.97 13.33 -8.67
C PHE A 533 16.85 12.87 -9.84
N LYS A 534 17.47 11.70 -9.68
CA LYS A 534 18.45 11.18 -10.63
C LYS A 534 17.80 10.19 -11.59
N HIS A 535 17.47 10.70 -12.77
CA HIS A 535 16.95 9.93 -13.90
C HIS A 535 18.05 9.61 -14.91
N TYR A 536 18.18 8.34 -15.28
CA TYR A 536 19.19 7.83 -16.21
C TYR A 536 18.57 7.13 -17.41
N TRP A 537 19.26 7.17 -18.54
CA TRP A 537 19.02 6.31 -19.69
C TRP A 537 20.13 5.28 -19.84
N SER A 538 19.77 4.01 -19.97
CA SER A 538 20.72 2.93 -20.26
C SER A 538 21.05 2.86 -21.76
N VAL A 539 22.28 2.50 -22.08
CA VAL A 539 22.68 2.15 -23.46
C VAL A 539 22.09 0.82 -23.90
N ASP A 540 22.01 -0.15 -22.99
CA ASP A 540 21.50 -1.49 -23.31
C ASP A 540 19.98 -1.44 -23.52
N GLU A 541 19.56 -1.99 -24.64
CA GLU A 541 18.15 -2.05 -25.02
C GLU A 541 17.54 -3.33 -24.43
N LEU A 542 17.14 -3.24 -23.16
CA LEU A 542 16.52 -4.36 -22.45
C LEU A 542 15.06 -4.55 -22.88
N PHE A 543 14.39 -3.46 -23.25
CA PHE A 543 13.02 -3.45 -23.75
C PHE A 543 12.85 -2.53 -24.97
N ILE A 544 11.76 -2.73 -25.70
CA ILE A 544 11.33 -1.89 -26.82
C ILE A 544 9.82 -1.63 -26.74
N GLN A 545 9.38 -0.54 -27.36
CA GLN A 545 7.97 -0.22 -27.49
C GLN A 545 7.40 -0.79 -28.79
N GLY A 546 6.58 -1.84 -28.70
CA GLY A 546 6.11 -2.56 -29.88
C GLY A 546 5.12 -1.78 -30.75
N SER A 547 4.33 -0.84 -30.19
CA SER A 547 3.43 0.01 -31.00
C SER A 547 4.20 0.94 -31.93
N ASN A 548 5.30 1.55 -31.45
CA ASN A 548 6.13 2.45 -32.25
C ASN A 548 6.80 1.73 -33.42
N LEU A 549 7.15 0.46 -33.22
CA LEU A 549 7.74 -0.40 -34.24
C LEU A 549 6.69 -1.07 -35.15
N LYS A 550 5.40 -0.76 -34.97
CA LYS A 550 4.26 -1.37 -35.69
C LYS A 550 4.20 -2.90 -35.52
N LEU A 551 4.81 -3.43 -34.45
CA LEU A 551 4.75 -4.85 -34.08
C LEU A 551 3.47 -5.17 -33.30
N ILE A 552 2.87 -4.15 -32.70
CA ILE A 552 1.60 -4.23 -31.97
C ILE A 552 0.66 -3.16 -32.55
N LYS A 553 -0.62 -3.50 -32.69
CA LYS A 553 -1.64 -2.52 -33.08
C LYS A 553 -1.75 -1.44 -32.01
N SER A 554 -1.60 -0.18 -32.41
CA SER A 554 -1.83 0.96 -31.51
C SER A 554 -3.32 1.04 -31.17
N GLU A 555 -3.63 1.11 -29.88
CA GLU A 555 -4.99 1.36 -29.37
C GLU A 555 -5.26 2.86 -29.11
N ILE A 556 -4.21 3.68 -29.29
CA ILE A 556 -4.27 5.13 -29.21
C ILE A 556 -4.83 5.66 -30.55
N GLN A 557 -6.15 5.59 -30.69
CA GLN A 557 -6.91 6.52 -31.54
C GLN A 557 -7.47 7.64 -30.67
#